data_AF-A0A101RKR5-F1
#
_entry.id   AF-A0A101RKR5-F1
#
_cell.length_a   1.000
_cell.length_b   1.000
_cell.length_c   1.000
_cell.angle_alpha   90.00
_cell.angle_beta   90.00
_cell.angle_gamma   90.00
#
_symmetry.space_group_name_H-M   'P 1'
#
loop_
_entity.id
_entity.type
_entity.pdbx_description
1 polymer ?
#
loop_
_entity_poly.entity_id
_entity_poly.type
_entity_poly.pdbx_seq_one_letter_code
_entity_poly.pdbx_strand_id
1 'polypeptide(L)'
;MQLDPRRGPLCVVQATITAASGSVEFVSLSMPTAPFGTPAWQLPNLVSYLHARYDRKEEPTASSFRDHMRGRIALPSPAADYPYAALHDDRVACLLSLVIAPGQESAWPQASLALLQQESRPTRCSWSSLEHERGTLAVLRRALREAQAEQLRLADLMRQGDHPAAKELHGLAERVAEWTRGMYEMARAAHTAARAADARRALHST
;
A
#
# COMPACT_ATOMS: atom_id res chain seq x y z
N MET A 1 5.25 -1.51 -24.31
CA MET A 1 3.99 -2.29 -24.40
C MET A 1 2.93 -1.52 -23.63
N GLN A 2 1.92 -0.98 -24.30
CA GLN A 2 0.88 -0.16 -23.66
C GLN A 2 -0.16 -1.12 -23.07
N LEU A 3 -0.19 -1.23 -21.74
CA LEU A 3 -1.13 -2.11 -21.04
C LEU A 3 -2.54 -1.51 -21.15
N ASP A 4 -3.48 -2.23 -21.78
CA ASP A 4 -4.89 -1.83 -21.83
C ASP A 4 -5.55 -2.13 -20.47
N PRO A 5 -5.95 -1.11 -19.69
CA PRO A 5 -6.59 -1.31 -18.39
C PRO A 5 -7.97 -1.97 -18.47
N ARG A 6 -8.50 -2.24 -19.67
CA ARG A 6 -9.79 -2.91 -19.88
C ARG A 6 -9.66 -4.42 -20.14
N ARG A 7 -8.45 -4.94 -20.34
CA ARG A 7 -8.20 -6.33 -20.72
C ARG A 7 -7.14 -6.97 -19.81
N GLY A 8 -7.59 -7.79 -18.87
CA GLY A 8 -6.72 -8.60 -18.01
C GLY A 8 -6.99 -8.40 -16.51
N PRO A 9 -6.26 -9.14 -15.66
CA PRO A 9 -6.40 -9.01 -14.21
C PRO A 9 -6.06 -7.61 -13.72
N LEU A 10 -6.85 -7.12 -12.77
CA LEU A 10 -6.78 -5.80 -12.18
C LEU A 10 -6.29 -5.85 -10.73
N CYS A 11 -5.50 -4.84 -10.38
CA CYS A 11 -5.29 -4.42 -9.01
C CYS A 11 -6.21 -3.23 -8.74
N VAL A 12 -7.02 -3.33 -7.68
CA VAL A 12 -7.90 -2.27 -7.23
C VAL A 12 -7.45 -1.82 -5.84
N VAL A 13 -7.35 -0.51 -5.66
CA VAL A 13 -7.16 0.13 -4.37
C VAL A 13 -8.44 0.86 -4.01
N GLN A 14 -9.05 0.46 -2.91
CA GLN A 14 -10.19 1.14 -2.30
C GLN A 14 -9.72 1.83 -1.02
N ALA A 15 -10.01 3.11 -0.85
CA ALA A 15 -9.69 3.84 0.36
C ALA A 15 -10.95 4.50 0.91
N THR A 16 -11.26 4.17 2.15
CA THR A 16 -12.23 4.87 2.99
C THR A 16 -11.44 5.83 3.88
N ILE A 17 -11.68 7.13 3.72
CA ILE A 17 -10.91 8.17 4.40
C ILE A 17 -11.85 8.94 5.31
N THR A 18 -11.55 8.93 6.60
CA THR A 18 -12.28 9.70 7.60
C THR A 18 -11.53 11.00 7.85
N ALA A 19 -12.19 12.14 7.71
CA ALA A 19 -11.65 13.45 8.08
C ALA A 19 -11.74 13.68 9.60
N ALA A 20 -11.02 14.67 10.14
CA ALA A 20 -11.12 15.02 11.57
C ALA A 20 -12.54 15.48 11.97
N SER A 21 -13.31 16.04 11.03
CA SER A 21 -14.72 16.40 11.20
C SER A 21 -15.65 15.19 11.35
N GLY A 22 -15.17 13.96 11.10
CA GLY A 22 -15.96 12.75 11.07
C GLY A 22 -16.63 12.46 9.72
N SER A 23 -16.47 13.32 8.70
CA SER A 23 -16.93 13.01 7.35
C SER A 23 -16.15 11.85 6.75
N VAL A 24 -16.83 10.97 6.04
CA VAL A 24 -16.23 9.80 5.38
C VAL A 24 -16.28 9.99 3.87
N GLU A 25 -15.12 9.86 3.24
CA GLU A 25 -14.96 9.95 1.79
C GLU A 25 -14.43 8.63 1.23
N PHE A 26 -14.78 8.32 -0.02
CA PHE A 26 -14.43 7.07 -0.67
C PHE A 26 -13.65 7.32 -1.97
N VAL A 27 -12.60 6.55 -2.18
CA VAL A 27 -11.82 6.53 -3.42
C VAL A 27 -11.64 5.10 -3.88
N SER A 28 -11.85 4.84 -5.17
CA SER A 28 -11.54 3.55 -5.78
C SER A 28 -10.79 3.76 -7.09
N LEU A 29 -9.59 3.20 -7.15
CA LEU A 29 -8.67 3.32 -8.28
C LEU A 29 -8.22 1.93 -8.72
N SER A 30 -7.92 1.80 -10.01
CA SER A 30 -7.47 0.54 -10.61
C SER A 30 -6.25 0.70 -11.50
N MET A 31 -5.56 -0.42 -11.70
CA MET A 31 -4.52 -0.61 -12.71
C MET A 31 -4.45 -2.10 -13.12
N PRO A 32 -3.81 -2.42 -14.26
CA PRO A 32 -3.41 -3.80 -14.56
C PRO A 32 -2.49 -4.40 -13.48
N THR A 33 -2.61 -5.70 -13.19
CA THR A 33 -1.74 -6.37 -12.20
C THR A 33 -0.30 -6.51 -12.66
N ALA A 34 -0.06 -6.76 -13.95
CA ALA A 34 1.29 -6.97 -14.45
C ALA A 34 1.93 -5.65 -14.92
N PRO A 35 3.20 -5.37 -14.56
CA PRO A 35 4.01 -6.03 -13.54
C PRO A 35 3.83 -5.41 -12.14
N PHE A 36 3.23 -4.21 -12.06
CA PHE A 36 3.26 -3.37 -10.86
C PHE A 36 1.99 -3.43 -10.01
N GLY A 37 0.89 -4.02 -10.46
CA GLY A 37 -0.34 -4.13 -9.65
C GLY A 37 -0.32 -5.31 -8.68
N THR A 38 0.84 -5.63 -8.09
CA THR A 38 0.94 -6.62 -7.01
C THR A 38 1.09 -5.92 -5.65
N PRO A 39 0.82 -6.60 -4.52
CA PRO A 39 0.99 -6.00 -3.20
C PRO A 39 2.40 -5.45 -2.95
N ALA A 40 3.43 -6.14 -3.44
CA ALA A 40 4.83 -5.73 -3.28
C ALA A 40 5.17 -4.37 -3.90
N TRP A 41 4.47 -3.98 -4.96
CA TRP A 41 4.66 -2.71 -5.64
C TRP A 41 3.68 -1.64 -5.16
N GLN A 42 2.47 -2.03 -4.78
CA GLN A 42 1.41 -1.08 -4.40
C GLN A 42 1.40 -0.71 -2.91
N LEU A 43 1.82 -1.60 -2.02
CA LEU A 43 1.94 -1.25 -0.60
C LEU A 43 2.99 -0.15 -0.34
N PRO A 44 4.15 -0.12 -1.03
CA PRO A 44 5.06 1.02 -0.95
C PRO A 44 4.44 2.36 -1.40
N ASN A 45 3.58 2.38 -2.43
CA ASN A 45 2.84 3.59 -2.82
C ASN A 45 1.92 4.07 -1.69
N LEU A 46 1.24 3.14 -1.02
CA LEU A 46 0.39 3.44 0.14
C LEU A 46 1.22 3.97 1.33
N VAL A 47 2.38 3.39 1.60
CA VAL A 47 3.33 3.90 2.61
C VAL A 47 3.78 5.32 2.26
N SER A 48 4.02 5.60 0.97
CA SER A 48 4.45 6.93 0.51
C SER A 48 3.38 7.98 0.75
N TYR A 49 2.12 7.63 0.52
CA TYR A 49 0.99 8.50 0.84
C TYR A 49 0.94 8.81 2.34
N LEU A 50 0.95 7.77 3.18
CA LEU A 50 0.88 7.94 4.64
C LEU A 50 2.05 8.79 5.17
N HIS A 51 3.24 8.55 4.63
CA HIS A 51 4.42 9.34 4.94
C HIS A 51 4.24 10.81 4.50
N ALA A 52 3.77 11.08 3.29
CA ALA A 52 3.57 12.43 2.80
C ALA A 52 2.53 13.21 3.62
N ARG A 53 1.51 12.54 4.17
CA ARG A 53 0.56 13.16 5.12
C ARG A 53 1.23 13.48 6.45
N TYR A 54 2.00 12.53 6.99
CA TYR A 54 2.78 12.72 8.23
C TYR A 54 3.78 13.87 8.13
N ASP A 55 4.63 13.87 7.10
CA ASP A 55 5.70 14.85 6.89
C ASP A 55 5.17 16.28 6.75
N ARG A 56 4.08 16.44 5.98
CA ARG A 56 3.44 17.75 5.78
C ARG A 56 2.50 18.16 6.91
N LYS A 57 2.23 17.28 7.87
CA LYS A 57 1.22 17.46 8.92
C LYS A 57 -0.15 17.82 8.34
N GLU A 58 -0.50 17.19 7.23
CA GLU A 58 -1.76 17.40 6.52
C GLU A 58 -2.73 16.25 6.78
N GLU A 59 -4.01 16.57 6.95
CA GLU A 59 -5.04 15.54 7.08
C GLU A 59 -5.21 14.74 5.78
N PRO A 60 -5.49 13.43 5.88
CA PRO A 60 -5.84 12.62 4.72
C PRO A 60 -7.23 13.02 4.22
N THR A 61 -7.35 13.22 2.91
CA THR A 61 -8.61 13.46 2.19
C THR A 61 -8.67 12.61 0.94
N ALA A 62 -9.87 12.35 0.41
CA ALA A 62 -10.05 11.62 -0.85
C ALA A 62 -9.34 12.30 -2.03
N SER A 63 -9.36 13.63 -2.10
CA SER A 63 -8.62 14.38 -3.12
C SER A 63 -7.11 14.17 -2.97
N SER A 64 -6.56 14.36 -1.77
CA SER A 64 -5.12 14.17 -1.55
C SER A 64 -4.65 12.74 -1.83
N PHE A 65 -5.48 11.73 -1.52
CA PHE A 65 -5.18 10.34 -1.85
C PHE A 65 -5.18 10.11 -3.36
N ARG A 66 -6.23 10.58 -4.05
CA ARG A 66 -6.34 10.46 -5.51
C ARG A 66 -5.18 11.18 -6.21
N ASP A 67 -4.87 12.39 -5.79
CA ASP A 67 -3.80 13.21 -6.36
C ASP A 67 -2.43 12.60 -6.11
N HIS A 68 -2.20 12.02 -4.92
CA HIS A 68 -0.99 11.28 -4.63
C HIS A 68 -0.86 10.08 -5.57
N MET A 69 -1.90 9.23 -5.64
CA MET A 69 -1.89 8.02 -6.46
C MET A 69 -1.81 8.30 -7.97
N ARG A 70 -2.31 9.44 -8.44
CA ARG A 70 -2.20 9.87 -9.85
C ARG A 70 -0.94 10.67 -10.16
N GLY A 71 -0.27 11.19 -9.13
CA GLY A 71 0.96 11.94 -9.27
C GLY A 71 2.08 11.10 -9.88
N ARG A 72 3.14 11.76 -10.35
CA ARG A 72 4.39 11.06 -10.72
C ARG A 72 5.08 10.57 -9.45
N ILE A 73 4.61 9.45 -8.91
CA ILE A 73 5.37 8.65 -7.94
C ILE A 73 6.47 7.91 -8.72
N ALA A 74 7.57 7.56 -8.05
CA ALA A 74 8.65 6.76 -8.64
C ALA A 74 8.22 5.36 -9.11
N LEU A 75 7.04 4.88 -8.69
CA LEU A 75 6.46 3.59 -9.06
C LEU A 75 5.12 3.79 -9.75
N PRO A 76 4.77 2.98 -10.77
CA PRO A 76 3.43 2.96 -11.31
C PRO A 76 2.39 2.66 -10.25
N SER A 77 1.30 3.41 -10.26
CA SER A 77 0.22 3.38 -9.27
C SER A 77 -1.15 3.36 -9.94
N PRO A 78 -2.20 2.87 -9.24
CA PRO A 78 -3.58 2.96 -9.67
C PRO A 78 -3.98 4.41 -9.91
N ALA A 79 -4.30 4.73 -11.18
CA ALA A 79 -4.66 6.09 -11.59
C ALA A 79 -6.06 6.18 -12.22
N ALA A 80 -6.60 5.06 -12.73
CA ALA A 80 -7.91 5.02 -13.37
C ALA A 80 -9.01 4.82 -12.32
N ASP A 81 -10.05 5.65 -12.38
CA ASP A 81 -11.23 5.46 -11.51
C ASP A 81 -11.86 4.08 -11.74
N TYR A 82 -12.25 3.44 -10.64
CA TYR A 82 -12.86 2.12 -10.68
C TYR A 82 -14.30 2.19 -10.11
N PRO A 83 -15.34 2.21 -10.96
CA PRO A 83 -16.70 2.51 -10.54
C PRO A 83 -17.51 1.28 -10.07
N TYR A 84 -16.91 0.09 -10.08
CA TYR A 84 -17.62 -1.17 -9.84
C TYR A 84 -17.41 -1.70 -8.41
N ALA A 85 -18.26 -2.63 -7.99
CA ALA A 85 -18.07 -3.36 -6.74
C ALA A 85 -16.93 -4.39 -6.90
N ALA A 86 -15.73 -4.04 -6.43
CA ALA A 86 -14.50 -4.81 -6.66
C ALA A 86 -14.59 -6.29 -6.22
N LEU A 87 -15.32 -6.59 -5.14
CA LEU A 87 -15.51 -7.96 -4.64
C LEU A 87 -16.32 -8.86 -5.58
N HIS A 88 -17.05 -8.29 -6.53
CA HIS A 88 -17.91 -9.02 -7.45
C HIS A 88 -17.41 -9.00 -8.91
N ASP A 89 -16.26 -8.38 -9.16
CA ASP A 89 -15.65 -8.31 -10.49
C ASP A 89 -14.56 -9.38 -10.63
N ASP A 90 -14.77 -10.30 -11.55
CA ASP A 90 -13.90 -11.44 -11.84
C ASP A 90 -12.52 -11.04 -12.36
N ARG A 91 -12.36 -9.79 -12.81
CA ARG A 91 -11.08 -9.24 -13.24
C ARG A 91 -10.19 -8.87 -12.05
N VAL A 92 -10.72 -8.68 -10.84
CA VAL A 92 -9.96 -8.10 -9.71
C VAL A 92 -9.07 -9.14 -9.05
N ALA A 93 -7.88 -9.40 -9.58
CA ALA A 93 -6.97 -10.39 -9.00
C ALA A 93 -6.29 -9.91 -7.69
N CYS A 94 -6.28 -8.61 -7.42
CA CYS A 94 -5.73 -8.02 -6.20
C CYS A 94 -6.60 -6.84 -5.75
N LEU A 95 -7.07 -6.86 -4.50
CA LEU A 95 -7.80 -5.77 -3.87
C LEU A 95 -7.09 -5.34 -2.58
N LEU A 96 -6.76 -4.05 -2.52
CA LEU A 96 -6.23 -3.37 -1.34
C LEU A 96 -7.33 -2.45 -0.79
N SER A 97 -8.02 -2.89 0.25
CA SER A 97 -9.06 -2.10 0.92
C SER A 97 -8.50 -1.44 2.16
N LEU A 98 -8.41 -0.11 2.14
CA LEU A 98 -7.82 0.72 3.17
C LEU A 98 -8.88 1.49 3.95
N VAL A 99 -8.63 1.63 5.24
CA VAL A 99 -9.29 2.63 6.08
C VAL A 99 -8.21 3.56 6.61
N ILE A 100 -8.35 4.86 6.36
CA ILE A 100 -7.39 5.88 6.75
C ILE A 100 -8.12 6.95 7.57
N ALA A 101 -7.55 7.30 8.72
CA ALA A 101 -8.05 8.38 9.57
C ALA A 101 -6.87 9.27 10.02
N PRO A 102 -7.14 10.47 10.53
CA PRO A 102 -6.09 11.37 10.98
C PRO A 102 -5.30 10.75 12.13
N GLY A 103 -4.02 11.12 12.23
CA GLY A 103 -3.20 10.79 13.40
C GLY A 103 -3.58 11.67 14.59
N GLN A 104 -3.30 11.21 15.81
CA GLN A 104 -3.32 12.08 16.99
C GLN A 104 -2.07 12.95 17.00
N GLU A 105 -2.15 14.23 17.38
CA GLU A 105 -1.04 15.17 17.60
C GLU A 105 0.36 14.73 17.10
N SER A 106 0.72 15.12 15.87
CA SER A 106 2.00 14.80 15.20
C SER A 106 2.31 13.31 14.96
N ALA A 107 1.37 12.40 15.23
CA ALA A 107 1.51 10.99 14.86
C ALA A 107 1.20 10.77 13.38
N TRP A 108 1.66 9.63 12.89
CA TRP A 108 1.28 9.12 11.57
C TRP A 108 -0.25 8.98 11.46
N PRO A 109 -0.83 9.15 10.25
CA PRO A 109 -2.23 8.82 10.03
C PRO A 109 -2.52 7.38 10.46
N GLN A 110 -3.70 7.15 11.05
CA GLN A 110 -4.15 5.80 11.35
C GLN A 110 -4.49 5.09 10.04
N ALA A 111 -3.98 3.88 9.86
CA ALA A 111 -4.27 3.07 8.69
C ALA A 111 -4.60 1.63 9.09
N SER A 112 -5.60 1.05 8.42
CA SER A 112 -5.87 -0.39 8.43
C SER A 112 -6.03 -0.88 7.00
N LEU A 113 -5.66 -2.13 6.75
CA LEU A 113 -5.65 -2.74 5.43
C LEU A 113 -6.33 -4.10 5.48
N ALA A 114 -7.22 -4.35 4.53
CA ALA A 114 -7.61 -5.68 4.10
C ALA A 114 -7.00 -5.93 2.71
N LEU A 115 -6.22 -7.00 2.58
CA LEU A 115 -5.63 -7.45 1.34
C LEU A 115 -6.35 -8.71 0.89
N LEU A 116 -6.95 -8.66 -0.29
CA LEU A 116 -7.54 -9.82 -0.96
C LEU A 116 -6.77 -10.10 -2.25
N GLN A 117 -6.37 -11.35 -2.43
CA GLN A 117 -5.73 -11.82 -3.66
C GLN A 117 -6.50 -13.04 -4.17
N GLN A 118 -6.68 -13.10 -5.49
CA GLN A 118 -7.34 -14.22 -6.14
C GLN A 118 -6.59 -14.62 -7.41
N GLU A 119 -6.66 -15.90 -7.74
CA GLU A 119 -6.09 -16.39 -8.99
C GLU A 119 -6.82 -15.81 -10.20
N SER A 120 -6.07 -15.13 -11.08
CA SER A 120 -6.61 -14.42 -12.25
C SER A 120 -7.29 -15.28 -13.32
N ARG A 121 -7.32 -16.62 -13.18
CA ARG A 121 -7.95 -17.53 -14.14
C ARG A 121 -8.89 -18.50 -13.41
N PRO A 122 -10.11 -18.70 -13.92
CA PRO A 122 -10.99 -19.74 -13.41
C PRO A 122 -10.44 -21.10 -13.81
N THR A 123 -9.65 -21.72 -12.92
CA THR A 123 -9.35 -23.15 -12.97
C THR A 123 -10.36 -23.90 -12.09
N ARG A 124 -10.43 -25.23 -12.19
CA ARG A 124 -11.33 -26.04 -11.34
C ARG A 124 -11.04 -25.89 -9.84
N CYS A 125 -9.88 -25.34 -9.47
CA CYS A 125 -9.46 -25.07 -8.10
C CYS A 125 -8.81 -23.67 -8.01
N SER A 126 -9.62 -22.61 -8.07
CA SER A 126 -9.14 -21.24 -7.83
C SER A 126 -8.84 -21.02 -6.35
N TRP A 127 -7.72 -20.37 -6.05
CA TRP A 127 -7.41 -19.94 -4.67
C TRP A 127 -7.75 -18.46 -4.47
N SER A 128 -8.12 -18.13 -3.23
CA SER A 128 -8.25 -16.76 -2.74
C SER A 128 -7.66 -16.65 -1.35
N SER A 129 -6.97 -15.55 -1.05
CA SER A 129 -6.52 -15.21 0.30
C SER A 129 -7.13 -13.88 0.74
N LEU A 130 -7.38 -13.78 2.05
CA LEU A 130 -7.81 -12.55 2.71
C LEU A 130 -6.99 -12.36 3.97
N GLU A 131 -6.28 -11.23 4.05
CA GLU A 131 -5.44 -10.86 5.18
C GLU A 131 -5.83 -9.48 5.71
N HIS A 132 -5.65 -9.28 7.02
CA HIS A 132 -6.01 -8.03 7.68
C HIS A 132 -4.86 -7.51 8.54
N GLU A 133 -4.53 -6.23 8.37
CA GLU A 133 -3.55 -5.52 9.19
C GLU A 133 -4.23 -4.31 9.84
N ARG A 134 -4.14 -4.22 11.16
CA ARG A 134 -4.73 -3.12 11.94
C ARG A 134 -3.64 -2.21 12.49
N GLY A 135 -3.76 -0.93 12.20
CA GLY A 135 -2.82 0.09 12.65
C GLY A 135 -1.64 0.29 11.69
N THR A 136 -1.14 1.52 11.67
CA THR A 136 -0.17 2.00 10.69
C THR A 136 1.13 1.20 10.68
N LEU A 137 1.67 0.86 11.86
CA LEU A 137 2.88 0.03 11.95
C LEU A 137 2.69 -1.36 11.34
N ALA A 138 1.51 -1.97 11.50
CA ALA A 138 1.21 -3.27 10.94
C ALA A 138 1.15 -3.22 9.40
N VAL A 139 0.52 -2.17 8.86
CA VAL A 139 0.49 -1.90 7.42
C VAL A 139 1.89 -1.68 6.85
N LEU A 140 2.70 -0.82 7.48
CA LEU A 140 4.08 -0.56 7.04
C LEU A 140 4.96 -1.82 7.12
N ARG A 141 4.79 -2.63 8.17
CA ARG A 141 5.49 -3.94 8.29
C ARG A 141 5.06 -4.90 7.19
N ARG A 142 3.77 -4.95 6.82
CA ARG A 142 3.30 -5.77 5.69
C ARG A 142 3.91 -5.28 4.38
N ALA A 143 3.92 -3.97 4.13
CA ALA A 143 4.57 -3.38 2.96
C ALA A 143 6.04 -3.78 2.86
N LEU A 144 6.79 -3.72 3.97
CA LEU A 144 8.19 -4.12 4.03
C LEU A 144 8.38 -5.62 3.69
N ARG A 145 7.56 -6.50 4.29
CA ARG A 145 7.63 -7.94 4.01
C ARG A 145 7.40 -8.25 2.52
N GLU A 146 6.42 -7.60 1.92
CA GLU A 146 6.07 -7.79 0.50
C GLU A 146 7.16 -7.26 -0.43
N ALA A 147 7.71 -6.07 -0.14
CA ALA A 147 8.82 -5.52 -0.91
C ALA A 147 10.09 -6.40 -0.83
N GLN A 148 10.39 -6.94 0.35
CA GLN A 148 11.51 -7.88 0.55
C GLN A 148 11.28 -9.22 -0.15
N ALA A 149 10.05 -9.75 -0.10
CA ALA A 149 9.69 -10.99 -0.79
C ALA A 149 9.84 -10.84 -2.31
N GLU A 150 9.41 -9.71 -2.88
CA GLU A 150 9.57 -9.43 -4.30
C GLU A 150 11.04 -9.22 -4.70
N GLN A 151 11.83 -8.53 -3.87
CA GLN A 151 13.28 -8.42 -4.07
C GLN A 151 13.93 -9.81 -4.15
N LEU A 152 13.63 -10.70 -3.21
CA LEU A 152 14.16 -12.07 -3.18
C LEU A 152 13.67 -12.89 -4.37
N ARG A 153 12.38 -12.82 -4.70
CA ARG A 153 11.80 -13.51 -5.86
C ARG A 153 12.48 -13.10 -7.17
N LEU A 154 12.76 -11.80 -7.34
CA LEU A 154 13.45 -11.29 -8.51
C LEU A 154 14.95 -11.65 -8.51
N ALA A 155 15.60 -11.70 -7.34
CA ALA A 155 16.96 -12.22 -7.22
C ALA A 155 17.04 -13.70 -7.64
N ASP A 156 16.07 -14.51 -7.21
CA ASP A 156 15.96 -15.92 -7.58
C ASP A 156 15.74 -16.08 -9.08
N LEU A 157 14.86 -15.27 -9.65
CA LEU A 157 14.60 -15.26 -11.10
C LEU A 157 15.86 -14.87 -11.89
N MET A 158 16.64 -13.88 -11.41
CA MET A 158 17.93 -13.51 -12.02
C MET A 158 18.95 -14.65 -11.97
N ARG A 159 18.96 -15.44 -10.89
CA ARG A 159 19.87 -16.60 -10.76
C ARG A 159 19.51 -17.74 -11.72
N GLN A 160 18.27 -17.85 -12.15
CA GLN A 160 17.76 -18.94 -12.99
C GLN A 160 17.98 -18.74 -14.50
N GLY A 161 18.36 -17.54 -14.97
CA GLY A 161 18.72 -17.28 -16.38
C GLY A 161 17.99 -16.09 -17.02
N ASP A 162 18.51 -15.65 -18.19
CA ASP A 162 18.35 -14.35 -18.87
C ASP A 162 16.92 -13.79 -19.01
N HIS A 163 16.46 -13.16 -17.93
CA HIS A 163 15.38 -12.17 -17.99
C HIS A 163 15.98 -10.77 -17.82
N PRO A 164 16.36 -10.07 -18.91
CA PRO A 164 16.95 -8.72 -18.81
C PRO A 164 16.04 -7.74 -18.06
N ALA A 165 14.72 -7.89 -18.20
CA ALA A 165 13.73 -7.14 -17.42
C ALA A 165 13.75 -7.48 -15.91
N ALA A 166 14.16 -8.69 -15.53
CA ALA A 166 14.28 -9.07 -14.11
C ALA A 166 15.42 -8.33 -13.42
N LYS A 167 16.53 -8.02 -14.12
CA LYS A 167 17.63 -7.23 -13.57
C LYS A 167 17.20 -5.80 -13.24
N GLU A 168 16.50 -5.15 -14.17
CA GLU A 168 15.98 -3.80 -13.96
C GLU A 168 14.94 -3.76 -12.83
N LEU A 169 14.00 -4.72 -12.84
CA LEU A 169 12.99 -4.85 -11.80
C LEU A 169 13.61 -5.17 -10.43
N HIS A 170 14.65 -6.01 -10.38
CA HIS A 170 15.33 -6.33 -9.13
C HIS A 170 16.01 -5.10 -8.53
N GLY A 171 16.75 -4.34 -9.33
CA GLY A 171 17.37 -3.09 -8.86
C GLY A 171 16.33 -2.07 -8.39
N LEU A 172 15.14 -2.03 -9.00
CA LEU A 172 14.02 -1.23 -8.50
C LEU A 172 13.45 -1.80 -7.19
N ALA A 173 13.21 -3.10 -7.11
CA ALA A 173 12.67 -3.77 -5.91
C ALA A 173 13.60 -3.60 -4.70
N GLU A 174 14.91 -3.66 -4.89
CA GLU A 174 15.90 -3.40 -3.84
C GLU A 174 15.78 -1.98 -3.29
N ARG A 175 15.72 -0.96 -4.17
CA ARG A 175 15.52 0.44 -3.74
C ARG A 175 14.18 0.63 -3.01
N VAL A 176 13.13 -0.02 -3.49
CA VAL A 176 11.80 0.04 -2.88
C VAL A 176 11.81 -0.63 -1.50
N ALA A 177 12.44 -1.80 -1.36
CA ALA A 177 12.56 -2.50 -0.08
C ALA A 177 13.37 -1.69 0.94
N GLU A 178 14.48 -1.07 0.52
CA GLU A 178 15.30 -0.23 1.38
C GLU A 178 14.56 1.05 1.80
N TRP A 179 13.91 1.72 0.85
CA TRP A 179 13.09 2.90 1.17
C TRP A 179 11.94 2.54 2.13
N THR A 180 11.25 1.43 1.90
CA THR A 180 10.15 0.96 2.75
C THR A 180 10.65 0.59 4.15
N ARG A 181 11.86 0.02 4.26
CA ARG A 181 12.53 -0.24 5.55
C ARG A 181 12.77 1.06 6.31
N GLY A 182 13.32 2.07 5.65
CA GLY A 182 13.52 3.39 6.26
C GLY A 182 12.22 4.01 6.78
N MET A 183 11.14 3.93 6.00
CA MET A 183 9.81 4.42 6.42
C MET A 183 9.27 3.66 7.63
N TYR A 184 9.43 2.33 7.65
CA TYR A 184 9.01 1.50 8.78
C TYR A 184 9.77 1.84 10.07
N GLU A 185 11.10 1.94 10.01
CA GLU A 185 11.90 2.27 11.19
C GLU A 185 11.63 3.68 11.70
N MET A 186 11.41 4.65 10.80
CA MET A 186 11.00 6.00 11.18
C MET A 186 9.64 6.01 11.89
N ALA A 187 8.63 5.32 11.34
CA ALA A 187 7.32 5.22 11.98
C ALA A 187 7.39 4.52 13.34
N ARG A 188 8.21 3.46 13.43
CA ARG A 188 8.44 2.72 14.68
C ARG A 188 9.11 3.59 15.75
N ALA A 189 10.11 4.38 15.38
CA ALA A 189 10.77 5.32 16.28
C ALA A 189 9.79 6.38 16.79
N ALA A 190 9.00 6.98 15.90
CA ALA A 190 7.97 7.96 16.26
C ALA A 190 6.93 7.37 17.23
N HIS A 191 6.42 6.16 16.95
CA HIS A 191 5.46 5.49 17.83
C HIS A 191 6.05 5.17 19.21
N THR A 192 7.31 4.75 19.26
CA THR A 192 8.02 4.47 20.52
C THR A 192 8.20 5.74 21.35
N ALA A 193 8.59 6.84 20.70
CA ALA A 193 8.73 8.14 21.35
C ALA A 193 7.40 8.67 21.91
N ALA A 194 6.30 8.55 21.16
CA ALA A 194 4.97 8.95 21.62
C ALA A 194 4.54 8.16 22.86
N ARG A 195 4.68 6.83 22.84
CA ARG A 195 4.35 5.98 24.01
C ARG A 195 5.20 6.31 25.24
N ALA A 196 6.48 6.63 25.05
CA ALA A 196 7.34 7.05 26.15
C ALA A 196 6.92 8.40 26.73
N ALA A 197 6.49 9.35 25.89
CA ALA A 197 5.97 10.64 26.34
C ALA A 197 4.66 10.47 27.12
N ASP A 198 3.75 9.62 26.66
CA ASP A 198 2.49 9.30 27.36
C ASP A 198 2.75 8.68 28.74
N ALA A 199 3.68 7.72 28.82
CA ALA A 199 4.07 7.11 30.08
C ALA A 199 4.67 8.13 31.06
N ARG A 200 5.51 9.06 30.58
CA ARG A 200 6.03 10.15 31.42
C ARG A 200 4.92 11.07 31.91
N ARG A 201 3.98 11.47 31.04
CA ARG A 201 2.84 12.32 31.43
C ARG A 201 2.00 11.65 32.51
N ALA A 202 1.72 10.35 32.37
CA ALA A 202 0.96 9.58 33.36
C ALA A 202 1.64 9.55 34.74
N LEU A 203 2.98 9.45 34.79
CA LEU A 203 3.75 9.45 36.04
C LEU A 203 3.80 10.82 36.73
N HIS A 204 3.64 11.93 36.01
CA HIS A 204 3.63 13.29 36.59
C HIS A 204 2.23 13.74 37.02
N SER A 205 1.18 13.01 36.61
CA SER A 205 -0.21 13.26 37.01
C SER A 205 -0.67 12.47 38.25
N THR A 206 0.22 11.65 38.82
CA THR A 206 0.03 10.87 40.07
C THR A 206 0.86 11.46 41.19
#